data_AF-A0A9D7D269-F1
#
_entry.id   AF-A0A9D7D269-F1
#
_cell.length_a   1.000
_cell.length_b   1.000
_cell.length_c   1.000
_cell.angle_alpha   90.00
_cell.angle_beta   90.00
_cell.angle_gamma   90.00
#
_symmetry.space_group_name_H-M   'P 1'
#
loop_
_entity.id
_entity.type
_entity.pdbx_description
1 polymer ?
#
loop_
_entity_poly.entity_id
_entity_poly.type
_entity_poly.pdbx_seq_one_letter_code
_entity_poly.pdbx_strand_id
1 'polypeptide(L)' 'MTADCMLVVPEETALAPGGPAKVLEVRFLVPELLRGRIAPGVTFRLWEGRTIGHGVFVREGLE' A
#
# COMPACT_ATOMS: atom_id res chain seq x y z
N MET A 1 4.19 9.41 11.37
CA MET A 1 3.41 10.18 10.38
C MET A 1 2.50 9.20 9.67
N THR A 2 1.19 9.42 9.73
CA THR A 2 0.18 8.64 9.01
C THR A 2 -0.13 9.38 7.72
N ALA A 3 -0.15 8.69 6.58
CA ALA A 3 -0.52 9.26 5.28
C ALA A 3 -1.72 8.49 4.73
N ASP A 4 -2.72 9.23 4.28
CA ASP A 4 -3.95 8.64 3.74
C ASP A 4 -3.70 8.14 2.32
N CYS A 5 -4.22 6.96 2.01
CA CYS A 5 -4.07 6.30 0.72
C CYS A 5 -5.34 5.54 0.34
N MET A 6 -5.47 5.25 -0.95
CA MET A 6 -6.46 4.35 -1.49
C MET A 6 -5.73 3.13 -2.06
N LEU A 7 -6.08 1.95 -1.55
CA LEU A 7 -5.63 0.68 -2.12
C LEU A 7 -6.53 0.32 -3.30
N VAL A 8 -5.94 0.08 -4.47
CA VAL A 8 -6.70 -0.37 -5.64
C VAL A 8 -6.45 -1.86 -5.82
N VAL A 9 -7.47 -2.67 -5.53
CA VAL A 9 -7.44 -4.12 -5.72
C VAL A 9 -8.36 -4.46 -6.90
N PRO A 10 -7.85 -5.00 -8.02
CA PRO A 10 -8.71 -5.50 -9.08
C PRO A 10 -9.62 -6.60 -8.52
N GLU A 11 -10.89 -6.64 -8.94
CA GLU A 11 -11.93 -7.53 -8.39
C GLU A 11 -11.54 -9.01 -8.45
N GLU A 12 -10.85 -9.40 -9.52
CA GLU A 12 -10.25 -10.72 -9.75
C GLU A 12 -9.06 -11.08 -8.85
N THR A 13 -8.62 -10.13 -8.00
CA THR A 13 -7.49 -10.28 -7.06
C THR A 13 -7.93 -10.20 -5.60
N ALA A 14 -9.22 -10.37 -5.30
CA ALA A 14 -9.74 -10.32 -3.93
C ALA A 14 -8.89 -11.20 -2.99
N LEU A 15 -8.28 -10.57 -1.99
CA LEU A 15 -7.37 -11.22 -1.07
C LEU A 15 -8.14 -11.74 0.14
N ALA A 16 -8.11 -13.05 0.36
CA ALA A 16 -8.59 -13.64 1.60
C ALA A 16 -7.62 -13.32 2.76
N PRO A 17 -8.10 -13.18 4.01
CA PRO A 17 -7.23 -13.04 5.17
C PRO A 17 -6.19 -14.16 5.26
N GLY A 18 -4.91 -13.79 5.42
CA GLY A 18 -3.79 -14.74 5.45
C GLY A 18 -3.39 -15.30 4.08
N GLY A 19 -4.10 -14.94 3.00
CA GLY A 19 -3.74 -15.29 1.64
C GLY A 19 -2.46 -14.56 1.18
N PRO A 20 -1.64 -15.19 0.32
CA PRO A 20 -0.48 -14.53 -0.25
C PRO A 20 -0.93 -13.47 -1.26
N ALA A 21 -0.60 -12.21 -0.99
CA ALA A 21 -0.80 -11.11 -1.93
C ALA A 21 0.36 -11.02 -2.92
N LYS A 22 0.07 -10.75 -4.20
CA LYS A 22 1.08 -10.25 -5.16
C LYS A 22 1.39 -8.78 -4.87
N VAL A 23 2.29 -8.18 -5.64
CA VAL A 23 2.51 -6.73 -5.64
C VAL A 23 1.19 -6.04 -6.01
N LEU A 24 0.70 -5.16 -5.13
CA LEU A 24 -0.51 -4.37 -5.33
C LEU A 24 -0.16 -2.91 -5.63
N GLU A 25 -1.00 -2.26 -6.41
CA GLU A 25 -0.91 -0.81 -6.60
C GLU A 25 -1.62 -0.07 -5.47
N VAL A 26 -0.92 0.88 -4.88
CA VAL A 26 -1.45 1.80 -3.86
C VAL A 26 -1.35 3.20 -4.43
N ARG A 27 -2.49 3.91 -4.46
CA ARG A 27 -2.52 5.32 -4.86
C ARG A 27 -2.63 6.18 -3.61
N PHE A 28 -1.61 6.98 -3.34
CA PHE A 28 -1.64 7.92 -2.23
C PHE A 28 -2.52 9.11 -2.59
N LEU A 29 -3.33 9.58 -1.62
CA LEU A 29 -4.20 10.74 -1.86
C LEU A 29 -3.40 12.04 -1.94
N VAL A 30 -2.25 12.08 -1.27
CA VAL A 30 -1.34 13.23 -1.25
C VAL A 30 0.10 12.74 -1.43
N PRO A 31 0.51 12.35 -2.66
CA PRO A 31 1.80 11.71 -2.93
C PRO A 31 3.00 12.62 -2.60
N GLU A 32 2.83 13.94 -2.60
CA GLU A 32 3.88 14.93 -2.30
C GLU A 32 4.40 14.81 -0.86
N LEU A 33 3.55 14.36 0.08
CA LEU A 33 3.95 14.15 1.47
C LEU A 33 4.88 12.94 1.64
N LEU A 34 4.92 12.05 0.64
CA LEU A 34 5.67 10.80 0.67
C LEU A 34 6.87 10.80 -0.28
N ARG A 35 6.84 11.66 -1.30
CA ARG A 35 7.95 11.84 -2.25
C ARG A 35 9.25 12.12 -1.50
N GLY A 36 10.25 11.26 -1.71
CA GLY A 36 11.56 11.33 -1.05
C GLY A 36 11.58 10.88 0.42
N ARG A 37 10.45 10.43 0.99
CA ARG A 37 10.34 9.91 2.36
C ARG A 37 10.08 8.41 2.43
N ILE A 38 9.64 7.82 1.32
CA ILE A 38 9.47 6.37 1.16
C ILE A 38 10.58 5.86 0.24
N ALA A 39 11.20 4.76 0.67
CA ALA A 39 12.20 4.04 -0.10
C ALA A 39 11.82 2.55 -0.20
N PRO A 40 12.27 1.83 -1.25
CA PRO A 40 12.14 0.38 -1.33
C PRO A 40 12.59 -0.32 -0.04
N GLY A 41 11.79 -1.27 0.43
CA GLY A 41 12.04 -2.01 1.68
C GLY A 41 11.38 -1.43 2.92
N VAL A 42 10.80 -0.22 2.86
CA VAL A 42 10.02 0.33 3.98
C VAL A 42 8.80 -0.54 4.26
N THR A 43 8.64 -0.94 5.52
CA THR A 43 7.46 -1.67 5.98
C THR A 43 6.33 -0.72 6.35
N PHE A 44 5.10 -1.10 6.05
CA PHE A 44 3.91 -0.33 6.39
C PHE A 44 2.76 -1.23 6.85
N ARG A 45 1.76 -0.61 7.49
CA ARG A 45 0.51 -1.26 7.90
C ARG A 45 -0.63 -0.70 7.08
N LEU A 46 -1.48 -1.59 6.55
CA LEU A 46 -2.77 -1.23 5.98
C LEU A 46 -3.79 -1.14 7.12
N TRP A 47 -4.54 -0.03 7.16
CA TRP A 47 -5.43 0.27 8.27
C TRP A 47 -6.79 0.74 7.77
N GLU A 48 -7.85 0.12 8.31
CA GLU A 48 -9.25 0.50 8.11
C GLU A 48 -10.02 0.23 9.40
N GLY A 49 -9.95 1.18 10.35
CA GLY A 49 -10.47 0.99 11.72
C GLY A 49 -9.72 -0.05 12.58
N ARG A 50 -8.94 -0.92 11.95
CA ARG A 50 -8.00 -1.90 12.50
C ARG A 50 -6.91 -2.20 11.48
N THR A 51 -5.83 -2.87 11.90
CA THR A 51 -4.83 -3.41 10.97
C THR A 51 -5.47 -4.52 10.12
N ILE A 52 -5.47 -4.34 8.81
CA ILE A 52 -5.98 -5.34 7.85
C ILE A 52 -4.87 -6.06 7.08
N GLY A 53 -3.64 -5.54 7.15
CA GLY A 53 -2.49 -6.17 6.50
C GLY A 53 -1.18 -5.46 6.81
N HIS A 54 -0.09 -6.11 6.44
CA HIS A 54 1.26 -5.54 6.45
C HIS A 54 1.82 -5.62 5.04
N GLY A 55 2.65 -4.64 4.68
CA GLY A 55 3.24 -4.56 3.35
C GLY A 55 4.68 -4.07 3.40
N VAL A 56 5.39 -4.31 2.30
CA VAL A 56 6.71 -3.74 2.04
C VAL A 56 6.58 -2.92 0.76
N PHE A 57 7.04 -1.67 0.83
CA PHE A 57 7.09 -0.83 -0.35
C PHE A 57 8.16 -1.35 -1.31
N VAL A 58 7.78 -1.64 -2.56
CA VAL A 58 8.68 -2.25 -3.55
C VAL A 58 9.31 -1.20 -4.45
N ARG A 59 8.48 -0.37 -5.09
CA ARG A 59 8.90 0.69 -6.01
C ARG A 59 7.76 1.69 -6.23
N GLU A 60 8.10 2.91 -6.65
CA GLU A 60 7.11 3.82 -7.24
C GLU A 60 6.70 3.27 -8.62
N GLY A 61 5.40 3.31 -8.91
CA GLY A 61 4.90 3.16 -10.28
C GLY A 61 5.15 4.47 -11.01
N LEU A 62 5.83 4.42 -12.15
CA LEU A 62 5.92 5.54 -13.06
C LEU A 62 4.61 5.58 -13.85
N GLU A 63 3.80 6.62 -13.66
CA GLU A 63 2.77 6.99 -14.64
C GLU A 63 3.42 7.49 -15.94
#